data_AF-A0A1F7BKK5-F1
#
_entry.id   AF-A0A1F7BKK5-F1
#
_cell.length_a   1.000
_cell.length_b   1.000
_cell.length_c   1.000
_cell.angle_alpha   90.00
_cell.angle_beta   90.00
_cell.angle_gamma   90.00
#
_symmetry.space_group_name_H-M   'P 1'
#
loop_
_entity.id
_entity.type
_entity.pdbx_description
1 polymer ?
#
loop_
_entity_poly.entity_id
_entity_poly.type
_entity_poly.pdbx_seq_one_letter_code
_entity_poly.pdbx_strand_id
1 'polypeptide(L)'
;MVRILKSLGFALEGLLHAIKRERNLQLFTVGYVAVLLIAAMLPLELWEWIAILVSGGAFMAVELFNTALERLTDAVDALPKEAGNTKLHLSMKAAKDVSAAAALMGLATAVITMVLILGPKLLMK
;
A
#
# COMPACT_ATOMS: atom_id res chain seq x y z
N MET A 1 -27.11 8.10 -7.91
CA MET A 1 -25.97 8.14 -8.85
C MET A 1 -24.98 9.27 -8.54
N VAL A 2 -25.43 10.53 -8.42
CA VAL A 2 -24.56 11.70 -8.11
C VAL A 2 -23.69 11.54 -6.84
N ARG A 3 -24.23 10.96 -5.77
CA ARG A 3 -23.50 10.73 -4.50
C ARG A 3 -22.35 9.73 -4.63
N ILE A 4 -22.49 8.69 -5.47
CA ILE A 4 -21.46 7.66 -5.69
C ILE A 4 -20.30 8.25 -6.49
N LEU A 5 -20.62 9.01 -7.55
CA LEU A 5 -19.61 9.69 -8.36
C LEU A 5 -18.79 10.69 -7.52
N LYS A 6 -19.45 11.40 -6.59
CA LYS A 6 -18.79 12.32 -5.67
C LYS A 6 -17.87 11.60 -4.67
N SER A 7 -18.30 10.47 -4.10
CA SER A 7 -17.44 9.68 -3.20
C SER A 7 -16.25 9.04 -3.93
N LEU A 8 -16.43 8.63 -5.19
CA LEU A 8 -15.33 8.14 -6.03
C LEU A 8 -14.32 9.24 -6.32
N GLY A 9 -14.78 10.46 -6.61
CA GLY A 9 -13.91 11.64 -6.78
C GLY A 9 -13.02 11.86 -5.56
N PHE A 10 -13.60 11.88 -4.35
CA PHE A 10 -12.84 12.04 -3.11
C PHE A 10 -11.83 10.90 -2.87
N ALA A 11 -12.21 9.65 -3.17
CA ALA A 11 -11.30 8.51 -3.04
C ALA A 11 -10.11 8.60 -4.01
N LEU A 12 -10.35 9.02 -5.26
CA LEU A 12 -9.31 9.20 -6.26
C LEU A 12 -8.38 10.36 -5.91
N GLU A 13 -8.92 11.48 -5.43
CA GLU A 13 -8.11 12.59 -4.91
C GLU A 13 -7.23 12.15 -3.75
N GLY A 14 -7.78 11.37 -2.81
CA GLY A 14 -7.03 10.78 -1.69
C GLY A 14 -5.90 9.86 -2.15
N LEU A 15 -6.18 8.98 -3.12
CA LEU A 15 -5.17 8.08 -3.70
C LEU A 15 -4.04 8.86 -4.39
N LEU A 16 -4.39 9.82 -5.25
CA LEU A 16 -3.42 10.66 -5.95
C LEU A 16 -2.58 11.50 -4.98
N HIS A 17 -3.20 12.01 -3.91
CA HIS A 17 -2.49 12.74 -2.86
C HIS A 17 -1.49 11.85 -2.13
N ALA A 18 -1.89 10.64 -1.74
CA ALA A 18 -1.00 9.68 -1.08
C ALA A 18 0.16 9.27 -2.00
N ILE A 19 -0.10 8.94 -3.26
CA ILE A 19 0.95 8.61 -4.23
C ILE A 19 1.91 9.78 -4.41
N LYS A 20 1.46 11.03 -4.39
CA LYS A 20 2.36 12.19 -4.55
C LYS A 20 3.24 12.47 -3.33
N ARG A 21 2.87 12.02 -2.14
CA ARG A 21 3.57 12.33 -0.89
C ARG A 21 4.38 11.17 -0.32
N GLU A 22 3.89 9.95 -0.48
CA GLU A 22 4.47 8.78 0.18
C GLU A 22 5.47 8.07 -0.72
N ARG A 23 6.77 8.17 -0.37
CA ARG A 23 7.87 7.61 -1.16
C ARG A 23 7.73 6.10 -1.37
N ASN A 24 7.33 5.36 -0.35
CA ASN A 24 7.15 3.91 -0.45
C ASN A 24 6.06 3.54 -1.47
N LEU A 25 4.93 4.27 -1.44
CA LEU A 25 3.84 4.07 -2.39
C LEU A 25 4.24 4.46 -3.83
N GLN A 26 5.05 5.51 -4.00
CA GLN A 26 5.63 5.88 -5.31
C GLN A 26 6.51 4.78 -5.88
N LEU A 27 7.49 4.33 -5.10
CA LEU A 27 8.44 3.30 -5.52
C LEU A 27 7.73 2.01 -5.88
N PHE A 28 6.77 1.58 -5.06
CA PHE A 28 5.97 0.41 -5.36
C PHE A 28 5.12 0.61 -6.60
N THR A 29 4.42 1.74 -6.74
CA THR A 29 3.55 1.98 -7.91
C THR A 29 4.34 1.96 -9.21
N VAL A 30 5.52 2.58 -9.25
CA VAL A 30 6.40 2.56 -10.43
C VAL A 30 6.86 1.13 -10.74
N GLY A 31 7.34 0.40 -9.73
CA GLY A 31 7.75 -1.00 -9.89
C GLY A 31 6.60 -1.92 -10.32
N TYR A 32 5.43 -1.71 -9.75
CA TYR A 32 4.22 -2.48 -10.05
C TYR A 32 3.72 -2.22 -11.48
N VAL A 33 3.76 -0.98 -11.96
CA VAL A 33 3.46 -0.66 -13.37
C VAL A 33 4.46 -1.37 -14.30
N ALA A 34 5.76 -1.35 -13.98
CA ALA A 34 6.76 -2.07 -14.76
C ALA A 34 6.48 -3.59 -14.78
N VAL A 35 6.09 -4.17 -13.64
CA VAL A 35 5.66 -5.57 -13.53
C VAL A 35 4.46 -5.86 -14.44
N LEU A 36 3.44 -5.01 -14.46
CA LEU A 36 2.26 -5.19 -15.32
C LEU A 36 2.63 -5.13 -16.81
N LEU A 37 3.55 -4.24 -17.20
CA LEU A 37 4.04 -4.17 -18.58
C LEU A 37 4.80 -5.43 -18.98
N ILE A 38 5.66 -5.96 -18.10
CA ILE A 38 6.38 -7.22 -18.34
C ILE A 38 5.40 -8.40 -18.41
N ALA A 39 4.43 -8.46 -17.49
CA ALA A 39 3.38 -9.47 -17.45
C ALA A 39 2.57 -9.52 -18.75
N ALA A 40 2.27 -8.36 -19.34
CA ALA A 40 1.54 -8.26 -20.61
C ALA A 40 2.32 -8.86 -21.80
N MET A 41 3.64 -8.99 -21.70
CA MET A 41 4.48 -9.61 -22.72
C MET A 41 4.66 -11.13 -22.52
N LEU A 42 4.12 -11.71 -21.46
CA LEU A 42 4.27 -13.12 -21.10
C LEU A 42 2.96 -13.89 -21.30
N PRO A 43 3.03 -15.20 -21.63
CA PRO A 43 1.85 -16.05 -21.69
C PRO A 43 1.38 -16.37 -20.26
N LEU A 44 0.63 -15.46 -19.65
CA LEU A 44 0.03 -15.63 -18.33
C LEU A 44 -1.38 -16.24 -18.44
N GLU A 45 -1.68 -17.18 -17.54
CA GLU A 45 -3.03 -17.67 -17.30
C GLU A 45 -3.85 -16.64 -16.52
N LEU A 46 -5.17 -16.78 -16.55
CA LEU A 46 -6.08 -15.83 -15.91
C LEU A 46 -5.84 -15.73 -14.39
N TRP A 47 -5.55 -16.84 -13.71
CA TRP A 47 -5.30 -16.84 -12.27
C TRP A 47 -4.00 -16.12 -11.90
N GLU A 48 -3.00 -16.12 -12.79
CA GLU A 48 -1.74 -15.40 -12.60
C GLU A 48 -1.96 -13.89 -12.65
N TRP A 49 -2.78 -13.43 -13.60
CA TRP A 49 -3.23 -12.04 -13.66
C TRP A 49 -3.98 -11.63 -12.40
N ILE A 50 -4.94 -12.45 -11.95
CA ILE A 50 -5.70 -12.19 -10.74
C ILE A 50 -4.76 -12.10 -9.53
N ALA A 51 -3.79 -13.00 -9.41
CA ALA A 51 -2.84 -13.00 -8.31
C ALA A 51 -1.94 -11.74 -8.30
N ILE A 52 -1.45 -11.30 -9.46
CA ILE A 52 -0.69 -10.03 -9.58
C ILE A 52 -1.56 -8.84 -9.18
N LEU A 53 -2.79 -8.77 -9.72
CA LEU A 53 -3.71 -7.66 -9.46
C LEU A 53 -4.12 -7.57 -7.98
N VAL A 54 -4.50 -8.70 -7.38
CA VAL A 54 -4.92 -8.78 -5.98
C VAL A 54 -3.76 -8.48 -5.05
N SER A 55 -2.57 -9.06 -5.28
CA SER A 55 -1.42 -8.84 -4.40
C SER A 55 -0.92 -7.39 -4.45
N GLY A 56 -0.81 -6.78 -5.63
CA GLY A 56 -0.44 -5.38 -5.77
C GLY A 56 -1.48 -4.41 -5.23
N GLY A 57 -2.76 -4.67 -5.51
CA GLY A 57 -3.88 -3.88 -4.98
C GLY A 57 -3.98 -3.95 -3.46
N ALA A 58 -3.83 -5.15 -2.89
CA ALA A 58 -3.85 -5.35 -1.44
C ALA A 58 -2.69 -4.63 -0.75
N PHE A 59 -1.46 -4.72 -1.28
CA PHE A 59 -0.34 -3.98 -0.71
C PHE A 59 -0.55 -2.45 -0.77
N MET A 60 -1.02 -1.91 -1.89
CA MET A 60 -1.34 -0.48 -1.97
C MET A 60 -2.39 -0.07 -0.93
N ALA A 61 -3.41 -0.90 -0.69
CA ALA A 61 -4.39 -0.64 0.37
C ALA A 61 -3.75 -0.65 1.76
N VAL A 62 -2.88 -1.61 2.06
CA VAL A 62 -2.14 -1.67 3.33
C VAL A 62 -1.26 -0.44 3.53
N GLU A 63 -0.54 -0.01 2.49
CA GLU A 63 0.29 1.20 2.55
C GLU A 63 -0.54 2.46 2.80
N LEU A 64 -1.70 2.59 2.14
CA LEU A 64 -2.65 3.70 2.39
C LEU A 64 -3.18 3.68 3.84
N PHE A 65 -3.46 2.49 4.40
CA PHE A 65 -3.84 2.36 5.80
C PHE A 65 -2.69 2.73 6.74
N ASN A 66 -1.46 2.33 6.43
CA ASN A 66 -0.28 2.73 7.19
C ASN A 66 -0.16 4.25 7.25
N THR A 67 -0.21 4.92 6.10
CA THR A 67 -0.16 6.38 6.03
C THR A 67 -1.34 7.05 6.75
N ALA A 68 -2.54 6.49 6.67
CA ALA A 68 -3.70 7.03 7.38
C ALA A 68 -3.51 6.95 8.91
N LEU A 69 -2.96 5.84 9.41
CA LEU A 69 -2.64 5.65 10.83
C LEU A 69 -1.51 6.56 11.30
N GLU A 70 -0.46 6.74 10.49
CA GLU A 70 0.63 7.69 10.76
C GLU A 70 0.07 9.12 10.91
N ARG A 71 -0.75 9.58 9.95
CA ARG A 71 -1.37 10.91 10.01
C ARG A 71 -2.31 11.08 11.19
N LEU A 72 -3.09 10.04 11.52
CA LEU A 72 -3.98 10.06 12.68
C LEU A 72 -3.18 10.19 13.98
N THR A 73 -2.13 9.38 14.13
CA THR A 73 -1.29 9.40 15.33
C THR A 73 -0.48 10.70 15.45
N ASP A 74 0.01 11.26 14.35
CA ASP A 74 0.65 12.59 14.33
C ASP A 74 -0.31 13.71 14.73
N ALA A 75 -1.56 13.66 14.26
CA ALA A 75 -2.58 14.63 14.63
C ALA A 75 -2.94 14.56 16.13
N VAL A 76 -2.99 13.36 16.71
CA VAL A 76 -3.21 13.16 18.15
C VAL A 76 -2.00 13.64 18.95
N ASP A 77 -0.78 13.37 18.49
CA ASP A 77 0.46 13.79 19.17
C ASP A 77 0.64 15.31 19.22
N ALA A 78 0.10 16.02 18.23
CA ALA A 78 0.12 17.48 18.15
C ALA A 78 -0.88 18.19 19.09
N LEU A 79 -1.79 17.46 19.74
CA LEU A 79 -2.74 18.05 20.69
C LEU A 79 -2.02 18.56 21.97
N PRO A 80 -2.60 19.53 22.70
CA PRO A 80 -2.04 20.01 23.95
C PRO A 80 -1.78 18.84 24.90
N LYS A 81 -0.51 18.67 25.30
CA LYS A 81 -0.12 17.61 26.23
C LYS A 81 -0.72 17.93 27.59
N GLU A 82 -1.90 17.39 27.91
CA GLU A 82 -2.29 17.24 29.31
C GLU A 82 -1.18 16.44 29.99
N ALA A 83 -0.50 17.09 30.92
CA ALA A 83 0.80 16.69 31.41
C ALA A 83 0.81 15.21 31.87
N GLY A 84 1.63 14.37 31.23
CA GLY A 84 2.06 13.10 31.81
C GLY A 84 1.50 11.80 31.23
N ASN A 85 0.80 11.80 30.09
CA ASN A 85 0.30 10.53 29.53
C ASN A 85 1.35 9.77 28.69
N THR A 86 2.44 9.34 29.34
CA THR A 86 3.49 8.48 28.74
C THR A 86 2.90 7.21 28.12
N LYS A 87 1.80 6.70 28.69
CA LYS A 87 1.09 5.52 28.18
C LYS A 87 0.50 5.78 26.78
N LEU A 88 -0.08 6.96 26.54
CA LEU A 88 -0.59 7.33 25.22
C LEU A 88 0.53 7.39 24.17
N HIS A 89 1.66 8.03 24.47
CA HIS A 89 2.82 8.08 23.56
C HIS A 89 3.33 6.68 23.20
N LEU A 90 3.47 5.79 24.19
CA LEU A 90 3.89 4.41 23.96
C LEU A 90 2.88 3.65 23.09
N SER A 91 1.57 3.83 23.32
CA SER A 91 0.53 3.23 22.49
C SER A 91 0.53 3.76 21.05
N MET A 92 0.74 5.06 20.82
CA MET A 92 0.86 5.62 19.47
C MET A 92 2.07 5.08 18.73
N LYS A 93 3.21 4.97 19.42
CA LYS A 93 4.41 4.34 18.85
C LYS A 93 4.13 2.89 18.47
N ALA A 94 3.52 2.11 19.35
CA ALA A 94 3.17 0.72 19.07
C ALA A 94 2.22 0.60 17.87
N ALA A 95 1.25 1.50 17.72
CA ALA A 95 0.35 1.52 16.57
C ALA A 95 1.10 1.77 15.24
N LYS A 96 2.03 2.74 15.22
CA LYS A 96 2.89 3.00 14.05
C LYS A 96 3.80 1.82 13.72
N ASP A 97 4.41 1.22 14.74
CA ASP A 97 5.31 0.08 14.55
C ASP A 97 4.56 -1.13 13.96
N VAL A 98 3.34 -1.40 14.43
CA VAL A 98 2.50 -2.49 13.93
C VAL A 98 1.98 -2.21 12.51
N SER A 99 1.58 -0.97 12.20
CA SER A 99 1.12 -0.62 10.86
C SER A 99 2.25 -0.71 9.83
N ALA A 100 3.45 -0.26 10.20
CA ALA A 100 4.64 -0.38 9.37
C ALA A 100 5.03 -1.86 9.15
N ALA A 101 4.92 -2.71 10.18
CA ALA A 101 5.15 -4.14 10.05
C ALA A 101 4.13 -4.82 9.10
N ALA A 102 2.87 -4.41 9.14
CA ALA A 102 1.85 -4.90 8.20
C ALA A 102 2.16 -4.52 6.75
N ALA A 103 2.59 -3.26 6.52
CA ALA A 103 3.05 -2.82 5.20
C ALA A 103 4.26 -3.61 4.71
N LEU A 104 5.27 -3.82 5.56
CA LEU A 104 6.44 -4.65 5.22
C LEU A 104 6.03 -6.07 4.82
N MET A 105 5.11 -6.68 5.55
CA MET A 105 4.62 -8.02 5.23
C MET A 105 3.84 -8.06 3.92
N GLY A 106 2.95 -7.08 3.69
CA GLY A 106 2.23 -6.95 2.42
C GLY A 106 3.18 -6.77 1.22
N LEU A 107 4.24 -5.98 1.38
CA LEU A 107 5.25 -5.76 0.35
C LEU A 107 5.98 -7.07 0.01
N ALA A 108 6.43 -7.79 1.04
CA ALA A 108 7.11 -9.06 0.88
C ALA A 108 6.22 -10.08 0.15
N THR A 109 4.95 -10.20 0.55
CA THR A 109 3.98 -11.09 -0.11
C THR A 109 3.78 -10.70 -1.57
N ALA A 110 3.56 -9.42 -1.87
CA ALA A 110 3.36 -8.95 -3.24
C ALA A 110 4.58 -9.24 -4.13
N VAL A 111 5.79 -8.96 -3.65
CA VAL A 111 7.04 -9.23 -4.38
C VAL A 111 7.22 -10.73 -4.60
N ILE A 112 7.04 -11.57 -3.57
CA ILE A 112 7.17 -13.02 -3.70
C ILE A 112 6.17 -13.57 -4.71
N THR A 113 4.90 -13.15 -4.66
CA THR A 113 3.88 -13.56 -5.63
C THR A 113 4.28 -13.20 -7.06
N MET A 114 4.75 -11.97 -7.30
CA MET A 114 5.18 -11.54 -8.62
C MET A 114 6.41 -12.32 -9.11
N VAL A 115 7.38 -12.60 -8.25
CA VAL A 115 8.57 -13.41 -8.59
C VAL A 115 8.19 -14.86 -8.92
N LEU A 116 7.29 -15.48 -8.16
CA LEU A 116 6.85 -16.85 -8.40
C LEU A 116 6.13 -17.01 -9.75
N ILE A 117 5.35 -16.00 -10.15
CA ILE A 117 4.60 -16.02 -11.40
C ILE A 117 5.50 -15.68 -12.60
N LEU A 118 6.26 -14.57 -12.50
CA LEU A 118 7.01 -14.03 -13.62
C LEU A 118 8.38 -14.68 -13.78
N GLY A 119 9.03 -15.05 -12.68
CA GLY A 119 10.38 -15.60 -12.66
C GLY A 119 10.56 -16.80 -13.59
N PRO A 120 9.76 -17.87 -13.47
CA PRO A 120 9.86 -19.03 -14.36
C PRO A 120 9.66 -18.66 -15.84
N LYS A 121 8.69 -17.81 -16.14
CA LYS A 121 8.36 -17.42 -17.52
C LYS A 121 9.38 -16.48 -18.16
N LEU A 122 10.12 -15.72 -17.34
CA LEU A 122 11.24 -14.90 -17.79
C LEU A 122 12.50 -15.73 -18.03
N LEU A 123 12.72 -16.80 -17.26
CA LEU A 123 13.88 -17.68 -17.40
C LEU A 123 13.70 -18.75 -18.49
N MET A 124 12.46 -19.12 -18.80
CA MET A 124 12.12 -20.13 -19.81
C MET A 124 11.78 -19.53 -21.18
N LYS A 125 11.85 -18.20 -21.32
CA LYS A 125 11.86 -17.49 -22.60
C LYS A 125 13.26 -17.52 -23.19
#